data_AF-A0AAV0LB14-F1
#
_entry.id   AF-A0AAV0LB14-F1
#
_cell.length_a   1.000
_cell.length_b   1.000
_cell.length_c   1.000
_cell.angle_alpha   90.00
_cell.angle_beta   90.00
_cell.angle_gamma   90.00
#
_symmetry.space_group_name_H-M   'P 1'
#
loop_
_entity.id
_entity.type
_entity.pdbx_description
1 polymer ?
#
loop_
_entity_poly.entity_id
_entity_poly.type
_entity_poly.pdbx_seq_one_letter_code
_entity_poly.pdbx_strand_id
1 'polypeptide(L)'
;MSEVFEGYERQYCELSANLSRRCTSASALDGELKKQKLSEIKVTLEDAESLIRKMDLEARSLPPNVKAVLLAKLREYKSDLNNLKSEVKRIASGDLNAAARDELLESGLSDAVTVCLGFSILDALWF
;
A
#
# COMPACT_ATOMS: atom_id res chain seq x y z
N MET A 1 10.84 -7.33 23.81
CA MET A 1 9.83 -7.47 22.73
C MET A 1 9.69 -8.96 22.40
N SER A 2 8.69 -9.39 21.63
CA SER A 2 8.62 -10.78 21.17
C SER A 2 9.66 -11.01 20.08
N GLU A 3 10.49 -12.04 20.22
CA GLU A 3 11.51 -12.42 19.22
C GLU A 3 10.88 -12.66 17.84
N VAL A 4 9.67 -13.25 17.83
CA VAL A 4 8.89 -13.49 16.61
C VAL A 4 8.49 -12.17 15.94
N PHE A 5 8.01 -11.20 16.72
CA PHE A 5 7.65 -9.88 16.20
C PHE A 5 8.88 -9.14 15.65
N GLU A 6 10.01 -9.20 16.34
CA GLU A 6 11.27 -8.59 15.87
C GLU A 6 11.75 -9.22 14.56
N GLY A 7 11.59 -10.53 14.40
CA GLY A 7 11.87 -11.24 13.15
C GLY A 7 10.97 -10.80 12.00
N TYR A 8 9.68 -10.56 12.26
CA TYR A 8 8.75 -10.01 11.27
C TYR A 8 9.03 -8.54 10.95
N GLU A 9 9.40 -7.74 11.95
CA GLU A 9 9.73 -6.33 11.75
C GLU A 9 10.94 -6.17 10.82
N ARG A 10 11.98 -6.99 10.99
CA ARG A 10 13.16 -7.01 10.09
C ARG A 10 12.76 -7.37 8.65
N GLN A 11 11.93 -8.39 8.49
CA GLN A 11 11.42 -8.81 7.16
C GLN A 11 10.61 -7.68 6.51
N TYR A 12 9.77 -6.98 7.28
CA TYR A 12 8.97 -5.87 6.75
C TYR A 12 9.87 -4.72 6.29
N CYS A 13 10.87 -4.35 7.08
CA CYS A 13 11.84 -3.32 6.70
C CYS A 13 12.59 -3.68 5.41
N GLU A 14 12.99 -4.95 5.26
CA GLU A 14 13.63 -5.43 4.04
C GLU A 14 12.69 -5.37 2.83
N LEU A 15 11.44 -5.83 2.97
CA LEU A 15 10.41 -5.77 1.93
C LEU A 15 10.10 -4.32 1.54
N SER A 16 9.95 -3.41 2.50
CA SER A 16 9.69 -1.99 2.26
C SER A 16 10.84 -1.32 1.51
N ALA A 17 12.09 -1.56 1.92
CA ALA A 17 13.26 -1.06 1.22
C ALA A 17 13.36 -1.65 -0.21
N ASN A 18 13.01 -2.93 -0.38
CA ASN A 18 12.95 -3.58 -1.69
C ASN A 18 11.88 -2.93 -2.59
N LEU A 19 10.67 -2.74 -2.06
CA LEU A 19 9.55 -2.09 -2.73
C LEU A 19 9.91 -0.68 -3.18
N SER A 20 10.48 0.14 -2.29
CA SER A 20 10.91 1.51 -2.61
C SER A 20 11.90 1.52 -3.80
N ARG A 21 12.95 0.70 -3.75
CA ARG A 21 13.91 0.58 -4.85
C ARG A 21 13.27 0.12 -6.16
N ARG A 22 12.33 -0.84 -6.07
CA ARG A 22 11.61 -1.34 -7.24
C ARG A 22 10.65 -0.30 -7.82
N CYS A 23 9.98 0.50 -6.99
CA CYS A 23 9.15 1.62 -7.43
C CYS A 23 9.97 2.67 -8.17
N THR A 24 11.12 3.10 -7.61
CA THR A 24 12.03 4.03 -8.29
C THR A 24 12.50 3.45 -9.62
N SER A 25 12.87 2.17 -9.65
CA SER A 25 13.29 1.51 -10.89
C SER A 25 12.14 1.44 -11.91
N ALA A 26 10.94 1.04 -11.49
CA ALA A 26 9.76 0.96 -12.34
C ALA A 26 9.30 2.32 -12.88
N SER A 27 9.55 3.41 -12.15
CA SER A 27 9.26 4.76 -12.60
C SER A 27 10.15 5.23 -13.75
N ALA A 28 11.33 4.62 -13.93
CA ALA A 28 12.27 4.90 -15.01
C ALA A 28 12.15 3.92 -16.18
N LEU A 29 11.22 2.97 -16.12
CA LEU A 29 10.94 2.00 -17.18
C LEU A 29 9.66 2.37 -17.93
N ASP A 30 9.58 1.95 -19.18
CA ASP A 30 8.41 2.13 -20.06
C ASP A 30 7.97 0.80 -20.69
N GLY A 31 6.75 0.79 -21.24
CA GLY A 31 6.23 -0.32 -22.02
C GLY A 31 6.15 -1.66 -21.27
N GLU A 32 6.60 -2.74 -21.91
CA GLU A 32 6.47 -4.10 -21.36
C GLU A 32 7.36 -4.35 -20.14
N LEU A 33 8.56 -3.76 -20.11
CA LEU A 33 9.48 -3.86 -18.96
C LEU A 33 8.85 -3.26 -17.70
N LYS A 34 8.15 -2.13 -17.84
CA LYS A 34 7.41 -1.50 -16.75
C LYS A 34 6.28 -2.40 -16.26
N LYS A 35 5.49 -2.97 -17.16
CA LYS A 35 4.39 -3.90 -16.80
C LYS A 35 4.89 -5.12 -16.03
N GLN A 36 5.97 -5.74 -16.52
CA GLN A 36 6.59 -6.86 -15.82
C GLN A 36 7.05 -6.44 -14.42
N LYS A 37 7.73 -5.31 -14.30
CA LYS A 37 8.23 -4.82 -13.00
C LYS A 37 7.09 -4.50 -12.02
N LEU A 38 6.01 -3.89 -12.51
CA LEU A 38 4.82 -3.61 -11.71
C LEU A 38 4.15 -4.88 -11.21
N SER A 39 4.10 -5.94 -12.02
CA SER A 39 3.59 -7.25 -11.57
C SER A 39 4.45 -7.84 -10.47
N GLU A 40 5.77 -7.77 -10.57
CA GLU A 40 6.66 -8.21 -9.49
C GLU A 40 6.47 -7.37 -8.21
N ILE A 41 6.29 -6.05 -8.34
CA ILE A 41 6.04 -5.15 -7.21
C ILE A 41 4.72 -5.49 -6.52
N LYS A 42 3.67 -5.81 -7.28
CA LYS A 42 2.37 -6.23 -6.73
C LYS A 42 2.50 -7.47 -5.85
N VAL A 43 3.24 -8.49 -6.30
CA VAL A 43 3.49 -9.70 -5.49
C VAL A 43 4.21 -9.33 -4.18
N THR A 44 5.26 -8.50 -4.26
CA THR A 44 5.98 -8.06 -3.05
C THR A 44 5.10 -7.22 -2.10
N LEU A 45 4.16 -6.43 -2.64
CA LEU A 45 3.16 -5.71 -1.84
C LEU A 45 2.25 -6.68 -1.09
N GLU A 46 1.75 -7.73 -1.76
CA GLU A 46 0.92 -8.76 -1.13
C GLU A 46 1.67 -9.52 -0.03
N ASP A 47 2.96 -9.81 -0.23
CA ASP A 47 3.82 -10.41 0.79
C ASP A 47 3.96 -9.50 2.03
N ALA A 48 4.17 -8.20 1.81
CA ALA A 48 4.21 -7.22 2.89
C ALA A 48 2.85 -7.08 3.61
N GLU A 49 1.73 -7.09 2.88
CA GLU A 49 0.37 -7.09 3.46
C GLU A 49 0.15 -8.34 4.33
N SER A 50 0.58 -9.52 3.87
CA SER A 50 0.53 -10.78 4.61
C SER A 50 1.37 -10.72 5.89
N LEU A 51 2.57 -10.14 5.81
CA LEU A 51 3.47 -10.00 6.95
C LEU A 51 2.90 -9.06 8.02
N ILE A 52 2.32 -7.92 7.63
CA ILE A 52 1.63 -7.00 8.56
C ILE A 52 0.50 -7.74 9.28
N ARG A 53 -0.27 -8.58 8.59
CA ARG A 53 -1.34 -9.39 9.22
C ARG A 53 -0.79 -10.37 10.26
N LYS A 54 0.35 -11.03 9.98
CA LYS A 54 1.01 -11.91 10.94
C LYS A 54 1.49 -11.13 12.18
N MET A 55 2.07 -9.95 11.98
CA MET A 55 2.49 -9.07 13.07
C MET A 55 1.31 -8.59 13.93
N ASP A 56 0.15 -8.30 13.33
CA ASP A 56 -1.07 -7.90 14.04
C ASP A 56 -1.58 -9.03 14.96
N LEU A 57 -1.58 -10.27 14.47
CA LEU A 57 -1.95 -11.46 15.25
C LEU A 57 -0.98 -11.69 16.42
N GLU A 58 0.32 -11.58 16.16
CA GLU A 58 1.37 -11.69 17.19
C GLU A 58 1.25 -10.57 18.23
N ALA A 59 1.02 -9.32 17.80
CA ALA A 59 0.84 -8.20 18.73
C ALA A 59 -0.38 -8.39 19.64
N ARG A 60 -1.45 -9.02 19.14
CA ARG A 60 -2.67 -9.28 19.92
C ARG A 60 -2.49 -10.35 20.99
N SER A 61 -1.55 -11.28 20.85
CA SER A 61 -1.27 -12.31 21.86
C SER A 61 -0.39 -11.81 23.01
N LEU A 62 0.23 -10.63 22.85
CA LEU A 62 1.14 -10.04 23.83
C LEU A 62 0.42 -9.22 24.92
N PRO A 63 1.05 -9.02 26.08
CA PRO A 63 0.47 -8.26 27.18
C PRO A 63 0.18 -6.80 26.78
N PRO A 64 -0.84 -6.15 27.40
CA PRO A 64 -1.42 -4.89 26.95
C PRO A 64 -0.42 -3.72 26.86
N ASN A 65 0.58 -3.70 27.75
CA ASN A 65 1.66 -2.71 27.74
C ASN A 65 2.51 -2.78 26.45
N VAL A 66 2.87 -3.99 26.02
CA VAL A 66 3.66 -4.21 24.80
C VAL A 66 2.78 -4.12 23.57
N LYS A 67 1.58 -4.71 23.62
CA LYS A 67 0.57 -4.68 22.56
C LYS A 67 0.29 -3.26 22.10
N ALA A 68 0.03 -2.32 23.01
CA ALA A 68 -0.27 -0.93 22.64
C ALA A 68 0.84 -0.29 21.79
N VAL A 69 2.11 -0.52 22.16
CA VAL A 69 3.28 -0.01 21.43
C VAL A 69 3.40 -0.65 20.05
N LEU A 70 3.21 -1.96 19.95
CA LEU A 70 3.32 -2.68 18.67
C LEU A 70 2.18 -2.33 17.70
N LEU A 71 0.98 -2.12 18.22
CA LEU A 71 -0.16 -1.72 17.38
C LEU A 71 -0.02 -0.28 16.87
N ALA A 72 0.63 0.61 17.62
CA ALA A 72 1.00 1.93 17.13
C ALA A 72 1.95 1.82 15.92
N LYS A 73 3.04 1.05 16.04
CA LYS A 73 3.95 0.77 14.93
C LYS A 73 3.25 0.15 13.72
N LEU A 74 2.35 -0.81 13.95
CA LEU A 74 1.61 -1.46 12.86
C LEU A 74 0.70 -0.49 12.10
N ARG A 75 0.18 0.55 12.77
CA ARG A 75 -0.57 1.61 12.10
C ARG A 75 0.31 2.40 11.14
N GLU A 76 1.54 2.70 11.55
CA GLU A 76 2.53 3.36 10.69
C GLU A 76 2.88 2.48 9.49
N TYR A 77 3.23 1.21 9.71
CA TYR A 77 3.54 0.26 8.63
C TYR A 77 2.36 0.07 7.65
N LYS A 78 1.12 0.06 8.14
CA LYS A 78 -0.08 0.01 7.29
C LYS A 78 -0.20 1.28 6.43
N SER A 79 0.08 2.46 7.00
CA SER A 79 0.05 3.73 6.29
C SER A 79 1.14 3.78 5.20
N ASP A 80 2.38 3.41 5.55
CA ASP A 80 3.49 3.35 4.61
C ASP A 80 3.22 2.41 3.45
N LEU A 81 2.67 1.24 3.73
CA LEU A 81 2.30 0.27 2.69
C LEU A 81 1.19 0.81 1.78
N ASN A 82 0.23 1.55 2.33
CA ASN A 82 -0.81 2.22 1.53
C ASN A 82 -0.24 3.34 0.64
N ASN A 83 0.77 4.06 1.14
CA ASN A 83 1.50 5.07 0.35
C ASN A 83 2.24 4.41 -0.82
N LEU A 84 2.97 3.31 -0.56
CA LEU A 84 3.64 2.52 -1.60
C LEU A 84 2.65 1.98 -2.64
N LYS A 85 1.50 1.46 -2.21
CA LYS A 85 0.43 0.98 -3.10
C LYS A 85 -0.12 2.09 -3.99
N SER A 86 -0.30 3.28 -3.43
CA SER A 86 -0.74 4.48 -4.17
C SER A 86 0.32 4.96 -5.16
N GLU A 87 1.59 4.89 -4.79
CA GLU A 87 2.72 5.18 -5.68
C GLU A 87 2.79 4.20 -6.85
N VAL A 88 2.64 2.90 -6.61
CA VAL A 88 2.62 1.88 -7.66
C VAL A 88 1.47 2.12 -8.64
N LYS A 89 0.28 2.48 -8.13
CA LYS A 89 -0.86 2.89 -8.97
C LYS A 89 -0.52 4.12 -9.81
N ARG A 90 0.12 5.13 -9.22
CA ARG A 90 0.56 6.35 -9.91
C ARG A 90 1.62 6.06 -10.97
N ILE A 91 2.58 5.17 -10.71
CA ILE A 91 3.59 4.74 -11.69
C ILE A 91 2.89 4.00 -12.84
N ALA A 92 1.96 3.09 -12.53
CA ALA A 92 1.17 2.37 -13.52
C ALA A 92 0.28 3.30 -14.37
N SER A 93 -0.31 4.33 -13.77
CA SER A 93 -1.13 5.34 -14.45
C SER A 93 -0.32 6.50 -15.02
N GLY A 94 0.97 6.62 -14.68
CA GLY A 94 1.84 7.71 -15.13
C GLY A 94 2.11 7.70 -16.62
N ASP A 95 1.90 6.54 -17.28
CA ASP A 95 1.81 6.41 -18.74
C ASP A 95 0.50 6.97 -19.31
N LEU A 96 -0.58 7.03 -18.51
CA LEU A 96 -1.88 7.51 -18.98
C LEU A 96 -1.91 9.03 -19.14
N ASN A 97 -1.00 9.81 -18.55
CA ASN A 97 -1.02 11.26 -18.76
C ASN A 97 -0.42 11.68 -20.12
N ALA A 98 0.34 10.79 -20.79
CA ALA A 98 0.80 10.99 -22.15
C ALA A 98 -0.18 10.41 -23.19
N ALA A 99 -0.82 9.27 -22.89
CA ALA A 99 -1.73 8.60 -23.84
C ALA A 99 -3.22 8.97 -23.68
N ALA A 100 -3.72 9.24 -22.47
CA ALA A 100 -5.15 9.57 -22.25
C ALA A 100 -5.48 11.05 -22.52
N ARG A 101 -4.48 11.89 -22.81
CA ARG A 101 -4.70 13.28 -23.24
C ARG A 101 -5.07 13.40 -24.72
N ASP A 102 -4.80 12.39 -25.54
CA ASP A 102 -5.11 12.42 -26.98
C ASP A 102 -6.52 11.88 -27.27
N GLU A 103 -7.02 10.90 -26.51
CA GLU A 103 -8.37 10.33 -26.75
C GLU A 103 -9.50 10.95 -25.90
N LEU A 104 -9.21 11.68 -24.82
CA LEU A 104 -10.25 12.23 -23.94
C LEU A 104 -10.78 13.62 -24.39
N LEU A 105 -10.34 14.14 -25.53
CA LEU A 105 -10.91 15.37 -26.10
C LEU A 105 -12.16 15.14 -26.98
N GLU A 106 -12.60 13.90 -27.20
CA GLU A 106 -13.75 13.62 -28.09
C GLU A 106 -15.03 13.07 -27.40
N SER A 107 -15.01 12.66 -26.13
CA SER A 107 -16.26 12.21 -25.47
C SER A 107 -16.74 13.21 -24.43
N GLY A 108 -17.71 14.02 -24.88
CA GLY A 108 -18.30 15.13 -24.15
C GLY A 108 -19.06 14.74 -22.89
N LEU A 109 -18.98 15.65 -21.91
CA LEU A 109 -20.06 16.13 -21.04
C LEU A 109 -21.25 15.18 -20.82
N SER A 110 -21.39 14.68 -19.59
CA SER A 110 -22.68 14.67 -18.91
C SER A 110 -22.49 14.79 -17.39
N ASP A 111 -23.05 15.88 -16.91
CA ASP A 111 -23.10 16.45 -15.57
C ASP A 111 -23.84 15.54 -14.57
N ALA A 112 -23.48 15.59 -13.28
CA ALA A 112 -24.44 15.83 -12.19
C ALA A 112 -23.81 15.62 -10.80
N VAL A 113 -23.74 16.73 -10.09
CA VAL A 113 -23.54 16.88 -8.65
C VAL A 113 -24.50 15.97 -7.83
N THR A 114 -23.97 15.25 -6.83
CA THR A 114 -24.75 14.82 -5.64
C THR A 114 -23.84 14.65 -4.43
N VAL A 115 -23.86 15.70 -3.60
CA VAL A 115 -24.08 15.71 -2.15
C VAL A 115 -23.28 14.72 -1.27
N CYS A 116 -22.41 15.31 -0.45
CA CYS A 116 -21.98 14.78 0.84
C CYS A 116 -23.17 14.31 1.67
N LEU A 117 -23.19 13.06 2.13
CA LEU A 117 -23.77 12.60 3.41
C LEU A 117 -23.59 11.07 3.54
N GLY A 118 -23.06 10.61 4.68
CA GLY A 118 -23.24 9.23 5.18
C GLY A 118 -21.96 8.40 5.34
N PHE A 119 -21.26 8.56 6.48
CA PHE A 119 -21.22 7.57 7.58
C PHE A 119 -20.32 6.34 7.31
N SER A 120 -19.07 6.32 7.79
CA SER A 120 -18.67 5.80 9.12
C SER A 120 -19.35 4.49 9.51
N ILE A 121 -18.57 3.38 9.60
CA ILE A 121 -18.75 2.27 10.56
C ILE A 121 -17.53 1.32 10.62
N LEU A 122 -16.63 1.24 9.63
CA LEU A 122 -15.51 0.27 9.68
C LEU A 122 -14.20 0.75 10.36
N ASP A 123 -14.25 1.85 11.13
CA ASP A 123 -13.17 2.28 12.03
C ASP A 123 -13.50 2.05 13.52
N ALA A 124 -14.68 1.49 13.83
CA ALA A 124 -15.18 1.30 15.19
C ALA A 124 -15.10 -0.15 15.72
N LEU A 125 -14.39 -1.06 15.05
CA LEU A 125 -14.12 -2.42 15.57
C LEU A 125 -12.65 -2.62 15.98
N TRP A 126 -12.09 -1.57 16.57
CA TRP A 126 -10.94 -1.67 17.45
C TRP A 126 -11.37 -1.46 18.91
N PHE A 127 -12.24 -2.34 19.40
CA PHE A 127 -12.38 -2.64 20.82
C PHE A 127 -12.56 -4.14 20.98
#